data_AF-A0A8H7YEI9-F1
#
_entry.id   AF-A0A8H7YEI9-F1
#
_cell.length_a   1.000
_cell.length_b   1.000
_cell.length_c   1.000
_cell.angle_alpha   90.00
_cell.angle_beta   90.00
_cell.angle_gamma   90.00
#
_symmetry.space_group_name_H-M   'P 1'
#
loop_
_entity.id
_entity.type
_entity.pdbx_description
1 polymer ?
#
loop_
_entity_poly.entity_id
_entity_poly.type
_entity_poly.pdbx_seq_one_letter_code
_entity_poly.pdbx_strand_id
1 'polypeptide(L)'
;MTHGPPKGILDHTLSGDSAGSTLVFEALARARPRLHCFGHIHEGWGAKLVTWAPADQMSATPSYSADIDEARSVLVADLSTLRGGSGLEHDGQHSQAGKGDNDSGKRSETCYATSHCSGDTHSIEAGSRTLFVNASIKGVDEDYPLHLPWLVDIELPKASLGGSSELS
;
A
#
# COMPACT_ATOMS: atom_id res chain seq x y z
N MET A 1 0.87 -11.98 -1.17
CA MET A 1 0.76 -11.63 0.25
C MET A 1 1.81 -12.38 1.03
N THR A 2 2.32 -11.82 2.12
CA THR A 2 3.23 -12.49 3.06
C THR A 2 2.80 -12.24 4.49
N HIS A 3 3.37 -12.97 5.45
CA HIS A 3 3.11 -12.71 6.86
C HIS A 3 3.75 -11.39 7.30
N GLY A 4 5.08 -11.31 7.20
CA GLY A 4 5.86 -10.13 7.58
C GLY A 4 6.21 -9.23 6.40
N PRO A 5 6.75 -8.04 6.71
CA PRO A 5 7.05 -7.02 5.71
C PRO A 5 8.29 -7.37 4.86
N PRO A 6 8.38 -6.84 3.63
CA PRO A 6 9.64 -6.76 2.90
C PRO A 6 10.62 -5.81 3.61
N LYS A 7 11.93 -6.08 3.52
CA LYS A 7 12.96 -5.20 4.09
C LYS A 7 12.86 -3.77 3.54
N GLY A 8 12.86 -2.79 4.44
CA GLY A 8 12.81 -1.35 4.12
C GLY A 8 11.41 -0.80 3.79
N ILE A 9 10.38 -1.64 3.76
CA ILE A 9 9.01 -1.21 3.42
C ILE A 9 8.10 -1.46 4.62
N LEU A 10 7.76 -0.37 5.33
CA LEU A 10 6.85 -0.39 6.48
C LEU A 10 7.23 -1.46 7.53
N ASP A 11 8.54 -1.65 7.72
CA ASP A 11 9.12 -2.73 8.50
C ASP A 11 9.83 -2.25 9.77
N HIS A 12 9.65 -0.97 10.11
CA HIS A 12 10.20 -0.37 11.31
C HIS A 12 9.32 -0.67 12.53
N THR A 13 9.98 -1.05 13.62
CA THR A 13 9.34 -1.17 14.94
C THR A 13 9.46 0.13 15.72
N LEU A 14 8.72 0.24 16.84
CA LEU A 14 8.87 1.38 17.78
C LEU A 14 10.26 1.47 18.42
N SER A 15 10.98 0.34 18.51
CA SER A 15 12.39 0.33 18.96
C SER A 15 13.36 0.87 17.90
N GLY A 16 12.89 1.14 16.68
CA GLY A 16 13.71 1.61 15.55
C GLY A 16 14.34 0.48 14.73
N ASP A 17 14.10 -0.78 15.10
CA ASP A 17 14.62 -1.93 14.36
C ASP A 17 13.87 -2.10 13.04
N SER A 18 14.56 -2.60 12.01
CA SER A 18 13.95 -2.97 10.74
C SER A 18 13.82 -4.49 10.66
N ALA A 19 12.59 -4.98 10.79
CA ALA A 19 12.23 -6.40 10.92
C ALA A 19 11.91 -7.09 9.58
N GLY A 20 12.01 -6.37 8.45
CA GLY A 20 11.60 -6.89 7.16
C GLY A 20 12.54 -7.94 6.58
N SER A 21 12.00 -8.79 5.70
CA SER A 21 12.75 -9.86 5.05
C SER A 21 13.36 -9.41 3.72
N THR A 22 14.67 -9.59 3.57
CA THR A 22 15.39 -9.35 2.30
C THR A 22 14.89 -10.29 1.20
N LEU A 23 14.66 -11.58 1.51
CA LEU A 23 14.18 -12.55 0.51
C LEU A 23 12.79 -12.19 -0.03
N VAL A 24 11.91 -11.67 0.84
CA VAL A 24 10.59 -11.18 0.41
C VAL A 24 10.76 -9.96 -0.49
N PHE A 25 11.63 -9.00 -0.13
CA PHE A 25 11.92 -7.85 -0.96
C PHE A 25 12.41 -8.27 -2.35
N GLU A 26 13.42 -9.14 -2.42
CA GLU A 26 13.98 -9.60 -3.69
C GLU A 26 12.95 -10.31 -4.57
N ALA A 27 12.09 -11.14 -3.98
CA ALA A 27 11.02 -11.81 -4.71
C ALA A 27 10.02 -10.80 -5.29
N LEU A 28 9.69 -9.75 -4.56
CA LEU A 28 8.78 -8.70 -5.01
C LEU A 28 9.42 -7.78 -6.04
N ALA A 29 10.70 -7.48 -5.92
CA ALA A 29 11.44 -6.69 -6.90
C ALA A 29 11.50 -7.42 -8.26
N ARG A 30 11.58 -8.76 -8.25
CA ARG A 30 11.46 -9.59 -9.47
C ARG A 30 10.03 -9.68 -10.00
N ALA A 31 9.04 -9.88 -9.12
CA ALA A 31 7.65 -10.11 -9.52
C ALA A 31 6.87 -8.83 -9.87
N ARG A 32 7.25 -7.69 -9.27
CA ARG A 32 6.66 -6.36 -9.40
C ARG A 32 5.12 -6.36 -9.43
N PRO A 33 4.45 -6.92 -8.41
CA PRO A 33 3.00 -7.02 -8.38
C PRO A 33 2.36 -5.63 -8.27
N ARG A 34 1.11 -5.46 -8.68
CA ARG A 34 0.38 -4.19 -8.47
C ARG A 34 0.14 -3.90 -6.98
N LEU A 35 -0.14 -4.93 -6.19
CA LEU A 35 -0.42 -4.86 -4.76
C LEU A 35 0.36 -5.94 -4.02
N HIS A 36 0.99 -5.56 -2.92
CA HIS A 36 1.54 -6.49 -1.95
C HIS A 36 1.03 -6.16 -0.55
N CYS A 37 0.27 -7.08 0.03
CA CYS A 37 -0.28 -6.96 1.37
C CYS A 37 0.43 -7.91 2.35
N PHE A 38 0.73 -7.40 3.54
CA PHE A 38 1.42 -8.07 4.65
C PHE A 38 0.97 -7.51 6.00
N GLY A 39 1.50 -8.05 7.11
CA GLY A 39 1.24 -7.56 8.46
C GLY A 39 2.43 -7.76 9.38
N HIS A 40 2.20 -8.37 10.55
CA HIS A 40 3.18 -8.73 11.59
C HIS A 40 3.73 -7.54 12.40
N ILE A 41 4.08 -6.44 11.74
CA ILE A 41 4.60 -5.24 12.41
C ILE A 41 3.45 -4.24 12.56
N HIS A 42 2.78 -4.25 13.71
CA HIS A 42 1.63 -3.38 13.96
C HIS A 42 2.00 -1.89 13.79
N GLU A 43 3.17 -1.54 14.29
CA GLU A 43 3.69 -0.18 14.35
C GLU A 43 4.02 0.37 12.95
N GLY A 44 4.18 -0.53 11.98
CA GLY A 44 4.34 -0.23 10.58
C GLY A 44 3.02 -0.19 9.79
N TRP A 45 1.85 -0.18 10.44
CA TRP A 45 0.58 -0.02 9.73
C TRP A 45 0.65 1.22 8.82
N GLY A 46 0.24 1.04 7.58
CA GLY A 46 0.40 2.06 6.57
C GLY A 46 0.28 1.50 5.15
N ALA A 47 0.32 2.40 4.19
CA ALA A 47 0.44 2.08 2.78
C ALA A 47 1.46 2.99 2.11
N LYS A 48 2.27 2.41 1.21
CA LYS A 48 3.27 3.12 0.42
C LYS A 48 3.21 2.66 -1.02
N LEU A 49 3.07 3.60 -1.95
CA LEU A 49 3.17 3.34 -3.37
C LEU A 49 4.63 3.49 -3.80
N VAL A 50 5.29 2.36 -4.01
CA VAL A 50 6.71 2.28 -4.34
C VAL A 50 6.88 2.26 -5.85
N THR A 51 7.82 3.06 -6.33
CA THR A 51 8.28 3.05 -7.73
C THR A 51 9.59 2.28 -7.82
N TRP A 52 9.60 1.22 -8.62
CA TRP A 52 10.80 0.43 -8.87
C TRP A 52 11.74 1.15 -9.84
N ALA A 53 13.03 0.92 -9.69
CA ALA A 53 14.01 1.27 -10.73
C ALA A 53 13.63 0.61 -12.08
N PRO A 54 14.03 1.20 -13.22
CA PRO A 54 13.89 0.58 -14.53
C PRO A 54 14.44 -0.86 -14.53
N ALA A 55 13.76 -1.78 -15.25
CA ALA A 55 14.08 -3.21 -15.18
C ALA A 55 15.51 -3.54 -15.66
N ASP A 56 16.04 -2.74 -16.59
CA ASP A 56 17.41 -2.81 -17.11
C ASP A 56 18.46 -2.22 -16.16
N GLN A 57 18.03 -1.50 -15.13
CA GLN A 57 18.89 -0.87 -14.12
C GLN A 57 18.83 -1.58 -12.76
N MET A 58 18.08 -2.67 -12.67
CA MET A 58 17.97 -3.43 -11.43
C MET A 58 19.27 -4.13 -11.04
N SER A 59 19.56 -4.11 -9.75
CA SER A 59 20.68 -4.82 -9.15
C SER A 59 20.48 -6.34 -9.23
N ALA A 60 21.58 -7.08 -9.40
CA ALA A 60 21.55 -8.54 -9.38
C ALA A 60 21.02 -9.11 -8.04
N THR A 61 21.33 -8.41 -6.95
CA THR A 61 20.76 -8.65 -5.61
C THR A 61 19.96 -7.41 -5.20
N PRO A 62 18.63 -7.43 -5.38
CA PRO A 62 17.80 -6.25 -5.14
C PRO A 62 17.81 -5.79 -3.68
N SER A 63 17.83 -4.47 -3.46
CA SER A 63 17.71 -3.86 -2.14
C SER A 63 16.88 -2.57 -2.19
N TYR A 64 16.31 -2.18 -1.05
CA TYR A 64 15.51 -0.97 -0.95
C TYR A 64 16.26 0.27 -1.47
N SER A 65 17.49 0.49 -1.00
CA SER A 65 18.26 1.70 -1.32
C SER A 65 18.75 1.77 -2.76
N ALA A 66 18.85 0.63 -3.46
CA ALA A 66 19.39 0.59 -4.82
C ALA A 66 18.29 0.51 -5.89
N ASP A 67 17.17 -0.13 -5.59
CA ASP A 67 16.17 -0.52 -6.60
C ASP A 67 14.81 0.17 -6.45
N ILE A 68 14.70 1.09 -5.49
CA ILE A 68 13.52 1.95 -5.32
C ILE A 68 13.88 3.39 -5.68
N ASP A 69 13.06 3.97 -6.55
CA ASP A 69 13.06 5.41 -6.80
C ASP A 69 12.24 6.09 -5.69
N GLU A 70 12.93 6.52 -4.63
CA GLU A 70 12.29 7.18 -3.49
C GLU A 70 11.62 8.50 -3.90
N ALA A 71 12.22 9.25 -4.84
CA ALA A 71 11.70 10.54 -5.28
C ALA A 71 10.35 10.41 -6.00
N ARG A 72 10.08 9.25 -6.63
CA ARG A 72 8.81 8.92 -7.28
C ARG A 72 7.91 8.01 -6.42
N SER A 73 8.35 7.65 -5.23
CA SER A 73 7.56 6.85 -4.29
C SER A 73 6.72 7.77 -3.40
N VAL A 74 5.54 7.30 -2.99
CA VAL A 74 4.58 8.13 -2.24
C VAL A 74 4.11 7.36 -1.01
N LEU A 75 4.26 7.97 0.17
CA LEU A 75 3.61 7.49 1.39
C LEU A 75 2.13 7.85 1.30
N VAL A 76 1.25 6.83 1.32
CA VAL A 76 -0.20 7.03 1.27
C VAL A 76 -0.72 7.35 2.67
N ALA A 77 -0.35 6.54 3.65
CA ALA A 77 -0.63 6.80 5.06
C ALA A 77 0.28 5.95 5.97
N ASP A 78 0.40 6.36 7.22
CA ASP A 78 0.98 5.60 8.33
C ASP A 78 0.33 5.99 9.67
N LEU A 79 0.81 5.44 10.78
CA LEU A 79 0.28 5.80 12.11
C LEU A 79 0.43 7.29 12.47
N SER A 80 1.39 8.02 11.90
CA SER A 80 1.54 9.45 12.15
C SER A 80 0.41 10.25 11.51
N THR A 81 -0.02 9.84 10.31
CA THR A 81 -1.15 10.47 9.60
C THR A 81 -2.48 10.27 10.32
N LEU A 82 -2.65 9.16 11.03
CA LEU A 82 -3.84 8.89 11.85
C LEU A 82 -3.84 9.71 13.15
N ARG A 83 -2.69 9.80 13.83
CA ARG A 83 -2.54 10.50 15.12
C ARG A 83 -2.63 12.03 15.00
N GLY A 84 -2.35 12.58 13.81
CA GLY A 84 -2.50 14.02 13.51
C GLY A 84 -3.94 14.50 13.28
N GLY A 85 -4.93 13.61 13.33
CA GLY A 85 -6.33 13.86 12.96
C GLY A 85 -7.19 14.71 13.92
N SER A 86 -6.60 15.60 14.73
CA SER A 86 -7.34 16.73 15.30
C SER A 86 -7.05 17.99 14.48
N GLY A 87 -7.54 18.01 13.24
CA GLY A 87 -7.58 19.18 12.37
C GLY A 87 -6.49 19.21 11.32
N LEU A 88 -6.85 18.82 10.09
CA LEU A 88 -6.42 19.50 8.87
C LEU A 88 -7.42 19.15 7.76
N GLU A 89 -7.78 20.19 7.04
CA GLU A 89 -8.81 20.27 6.02
C GLU A 89 -8.35 19.50 4.78
N HIS A 90 -9.18 18.55 4.33
CA HIS A 90 -8.92 17.78 3.13
C HIS A 90 -9.36 18.62 1.91
N ASP A 91 -8.44 19.43 1.41
CA ASP A 91 -8.62 20.17 0.16
C ASP A 91 -8.39 19.21 -1.02
N GLY A 92 -9.47 18.58 -1.50
CA GLY A 92 -9.40 17.65 -2.63
C GLY A 92 -10.52 16.63 -2.71
N GLN A 93 -11.70 17.10 -3.11
CA GLN A 93 -12.82 16.40 -3.76
C GLN A 93 -12.64 14.90 -4.07
N HIS A 94 -13.49 14.05 -3.47
CA HIS A 94 -14.45 13.14 -4.13
C HIS A 94 -14.87 11.98 -3.20
N SER A 95 -15.69 12.30 -2.19
CA SER A 95 -16.57 11.30 -1.56
C SER A 95 -17.90 11.30 -2.32
N GLN A 96 -18.08 10.40 -3.29
CA GLN A 96 -19.43 10.03 -3.73
C GLN A 96 -19.81 8.70 -3.10
N ALA A 97 -20.44 8.78 -1.94
CA ALA A 97 -21.29 7.71 -1.42
C ALA A 97 -22.64 8.30 -1.04
N GLY A 98 -23.67 7.94 -1.82
CA GLY A 98 -25.09 7.82 -1.42
C GLY A 98 -25.75 8.99 -0.68
N LYS A 99 -26.64 9.68 -1.39
CA LYS A 99 -27.65 10.60 -0.84
C LYS A 99 -28.65 9.80 0.02
N GLY A 100 -28.79 10.13 1.30
CA GLY A 100 -29.83 9.55 2.17
C GLY A 100 -29.65 9.85 3.66
N ASP A 101 -30.46 10.80 4.14
CA ASP A 101 -30.90 11.14 5.50
C ASP A 101 -29.92 11.72 6.54
N ASN A 102 -30.38 12.88 7.05
CA ASN A 102 -29.86 13.63 8.20
C ASN A 102 -29.88 12.75 9.46
N ASP A 103 -28.70 12.38 9.95
CA ASP A 103 -28.50 12.05 11.36
C ASP A 103 -27.18 12.67 11.83
N SER A 104 -27.29 13.57 12.80
CA SER A 104 -26.20 14.26 13.47
C SER A 104 -25.48 13.31 14.43
N GLY A 105 -24.83 12.28 13.87
CA GLY A 105 -23.92 11.37 14.54
C GLY A 105 -22.58 11.39 13.81
N LYS A 106 -21.49 11.72 14.52
CA LYS A 106 -20.12 11.71 14.00
C LYS A 106 -19.79 10.29 13.50
N ARG A 107 -19.94 10.02 12.19
CA ARG A 107 -19.57 8.73 11.58
C ARG A 107 -18.09 8.48 11.85
N SER A 108 -17.76 7.52 12.72
CA SER A 108 -16.40 6.98 12.77
C SER A 108 -16.12 6.32 11.43
N GLU A 109 -15.02 6.67 10.79
CA GLU A 109 -14.54 6.01 9.58
C GLU A 109 -14.33 4.52 9.91
N THR A 110 -14.96 3.63 9.14
CA THR A 110 -14.90 2.17 9.36
C THR A 110 -13.69 1.53 8.69
N CYS A 111 -12.99 2.28 7.83
CA CYS A 111 -11.83 1.85 7.06
C CYS A 111 -11.03 3.07 6.59
N TYR A 112 -9.76 2.86 6.27
CA TYR A 112 -8.95 3.83 5.53
C TYR A 112 -9.01 3.50 4.04
N ALA A 113 -9.57 4.41 3.24
CA ALA A 113 -9.80 4.18 1.82
C ALA A 113 -8.74 4.89 0.94
N THR A 114 -8.30 4.24 -0.13
CA THR A 114 -7.41 4.83 -1.13
C THR A 114 -7.69 4.27 -2.52
N SER A 115 -7.52 5.09 -3.55
CA SER A 115 -7.71 4.73 -4.96
C SER A 115 -6.41 4.95 -5.74
N HIS A 116 -6.09 3.98 -6.59
CA HIS A 116 -4.94 4.03 -7.49
C HIS A 116 -5.29 3.53 -8.90
N CYS A 117 -6.49 3.86 -9.34
CA CYS A 117 -7.05 3.55 -10.65
C CYS A 117 -6.47 4.47 -11.73
N SER A 118 -6.78 4.16 -12.99
CA SER A 118 -6.36 5.02 -14.10
C SER A 118 -7.01 6.41 -13.97
N GLY A 119 -6.20 7.46 -14.08
CA GLY A 119 -6.64 8.85 -13.91
C GLY A 119 -6.33 9.44 -12.53
N ASP A 120 -6.05 8.61 -11.53
CA ASP A 120 -5.61 9.09 -10.21
C ASP A 120 -4.20 9.67 -10.29
N THR A 121 -3.93 10.72 -9.51
CA THR A 121 -2.60 11.35 -9.38
C THR A 121 -1.51 10.33 -9.07
N HIS A 122 -1.85 9.30 -8.28
CA HIS A 122 -0.97 8.25 -7.85
C HIS A 122 -1.42 6.87 -8.36
N SER A 123 -1.76 6.79 -9.65
CA SER A 123 -2.17 5.52 -10.28
C SER A 123 -1.08 4.44 -10.25
N ILE A 124 -1.50 3.17 -10.21
CA ILE A 124 -0.59 2.01 -10.27
C ILE A 124 -0.33 1.61 -11.72
N GLU A 125 0.94 1.71 -12.11
CA GLU A 125 1.48 1.24 -13.38
C GLU A 125 2.05 -0.18 -13.23
N ALA A 126 1.48 -1.15 -13.96
CA ALA A 126 1.90 -2.55 -13.87
C ALA A 126 3.39 -2.72 -14.22
N GLY A 127 4.14 -3.43 -13.36
CA GLY A 127 5.57 -3.67 -13.54
C GLY A 127 6.48 -2.49 -13.19
N SER A 128 5.94 -1.30 -12.92
CA SER A 128 6.71 -0.11 -12.54
C SER A 128 6.43 0.34 -11.11
N ARG A 129 5.20 0.16 -10.63
CA ARG A 129 4.78 0.56 -9.29
C ARG A 129 4.08 -0.57 -8.56
N THR A 130 4.33 -0.66 -7.26
CA THR A 130 3.65 -1.60 -6.35
C THR A 130 3.11 -0.83 -5.17
N LEU A 131 1.80 -0.98 -4.91
CA LEU A 131 1.23 -0.54 -3.64
C LEU A 131 1.56 -1.58 -2.57
N PHE A 132 2.28 -1.17 -1.55
CA PHE A 132 2.57 -1.97 -0.37
C PHE A 132 1.63 -1.57 0.75
N VAL A 133 0.93 -2.54 1.34
CA VAL A 133 -0.03 -2.31 2.42
C VAL A 133 0.32 -3.18 3.61
N ASN A 134 0.66 -2.55 4.73
CA ASN A 134 0.71 -3.21 6.02
C ASN A 134 -0.71 -3.18 6.63
N ALA A 135 -1.39 -4.31 6.56
CA ALA A 135 -2.77 -4.49 7.01
C ALA A 135 -2.86 -5.06 8.44
N SER A 136 -1.86 -4.78 9.29
CA SER A 136 -1.89 -5.20 10.69
C SER A 136 -3.08 -4.56 11.42
N ILE A 137 -4.07 -5.35 11.82
CA ILE A 137 -5.30 -4.87 12.47
C ILE A 137 -5.06 -4.54 13.96
N LYS A 138 -4.17 -5.29 14.62
CA LYS A 138 -3.89 -5.05 16.03
C LYS A 138 -3.16 -3.71 16.18
N GLY A 139 -3.63 -2.94 17.16
CA GLY A 139 -3.08 -1.67 17.60
C GLY A 139 -1.67 -1.74 18.18
N VAL A 140 -1.17 -0.57 18.56
CA VAL A 140 0.15 -0.41 19.20
C VAL A 140 0.08 -0.24 20.72
N ASP A 141 -1.06 0.21 21.26
CA ASP A 141 -1.27 0.45 22.70
C ASP A 141 -2.77 0.37 23.07
N GLU A 142 -3.09 0.62 24.35
CA GLU A 142 -4.48 0.59 24.86
C GLU A 142 -5.35 1.75 24.34
N ASP A 143 -4.73 2.89 24.01
CA ASP A 143 -5.42 4.08 23.50
C ASP A 143 -5.76 3.93 22.01
N TYR A 144 -4.96 3.15 21.29
CA TYR A 144 -5.17 2.80 19.88
C TYR A 144 -5.10 1.28 19.68
N PRO A 145 -6.12 0.52 20.14
CA PRO A 145 -6.07 -0.94 20.24
C PRO A 145 -6.32 -1.65 18.90
N LEU A 146 -6.87 -0.94 17.90
CA LEU A 146 -7.20 -1.46 16.58
C LEU A 146 -6.89 -0.42 15.50
N HIS A 147 -6.22 -0.87 14.45
CA HIS A 147 -6.04 -0.10 13.24
C HIS A 147 -7.24 -0.25 12.31
N LEU A 148 -7.51 0.79 11.53
CA LEU A 148 -8.55 0.73 10.51
C LEU A 148 -8.16 -0.28 9.41
N PRO A 149 -9.12 -1.09 8.91
CA PRO A 149 -8.89 -1.91 7.74
C PRO A 149 -8.70 -1.03 6.50
N TRP A 150 -7.97 -1.54 5.52
CA TRP A 150 -7.75 -0.85 4.25
C TRP A 150 -8.85 -1.19 3.24
N LEU A 151 -9.41 -0.16 2.60
CA LEU A 151 -10.19 -0.29 1.37
C LEU A 151 -9.36 0.26 0.21
N VAL A 152 -8.91 -0.62 -0.68
CA VAL A 152 -8.02 -0.28 -1.80
C VAL A 152 -8.75 -0.50 -3.10
N ASP A 153 -8.92 0.56 -3.89
CA ASP A 153 -9.45 0.47 -5.25
C ASP A 153 -8.30 0.48 -6.27
N ILE A 154 -8.21 -0.59 -7.05
CA ILE A 154 -7.22 -0.77 -8.11
C ILE A 154 -7.84 -1.51 -9.28
N GLU A 155 -7.43 -1.15 -10.49
CA GLU A 155 -7.78 -1.93 -11.66
C GLU A 155 -7.02 -3.27 -11.67
N LEU A 156 -7.58 -4.28 -12.33
CA LEU A 156 -6.90 -5.55 -12.58
C LEU A 156 -6.87 -5.82 -14.09
N PRO A 157 -5.84 -6.55 -14.59
CA PRO A 157 -5.82 -6.96 -16.00
C PRO A 157 -7.09 -7.72 -16.35
N LYS A 158 -7.66 -7.43 -17.53
CA LYS A 158 -8.75 -8.26 -18.07
C LYS A 158 -8.22 -9.67 -18.30
N ALA A 159 -8.99 -10.68 -17.92
CA ALA A 159 -8.66 -12.06 -18.24
C ALA A 159 -8.60 -12.22 -19.78
N SER A 160 -7.47 -12.68 -20.30
CA SER A 160 -7.39 -13.09 -21.70
C SER A 160 -8.08 -14.46 -21.83
N LEU A 161 -9.18 -14.51 -22.59
CA LEU A 161 -9.68 -15.77 -23.11
C LEU A 161 -8.61 -16.28 -24.08
N GLY A 162 -7.90 -17.36 -23.68
CA GLY A 162 -6.81 -17.91 -24.46
C GLY A 162 -7.26 -18.21 -25.90
N GLY A 163 -6.57 -17.59 -26.87
CA GLY A 163 -6.71 -17.97 -28.27
C GLY A 163 -6.25 -19.41 -28.42
N SER A 164 -7.20 -20.31 -28.69
CA SER A 164 -6.91 -21.63 -29.19
C SER A 164 -6.13 -21.47 -30.49
N SER A 165 -4.85 -21.82 -30.46
CA SER A 165 -4.06 -21.97 -31.68
C SER A 165 -4.60 -23.21 -32.40
N GLU A 166 -5.23 -23.00 -33.55
CA GLU A 166 -5.52 -24.08 -34.49
C GLU A 166 -4.19 -24.66 -34.98
N LEU A 167 -4.07 -25.98 -34.80
CA LEU A 167 -3.00 -26.79 -35.40
C LEU A 167 -3.28 -26.90 -36.89
N SER A 168 -2.38 -26.31 -37.69
CA SER A 168 -2.23 -26.53 -39.13
C SER A 168 -1.68 -27.91 -39.45
#